data_AF-A0A1S1NZ34-F1
#
_entry.id   AF-A0A1S1NZ34-F1
#
_cell.length_a   1.000
_cell.length_b   1.000
_cell.length_c   1.000
_cell.angle_alpha   90.00
_cell.angle_beta   90.00
_cell.angle_gamma   90.00
#
_symmetry.space_group_name_H-M   'P 1'
#
loop_
_entity.id
_entity.type
_entity.pdbx_description
1 polymer ?
#
loop_
_entity_poly.entity_id
_entity_poly.type
_entity_poly.pdbx_seq_one_letter_code
_entity_poly.pdbx_strand_id
1 'polypeptide(L)'
;MRGAGEGHRAGWDVTVTACKTFSILWANGGANQRAQLEAIHSEAVTQALAFLRDEHLVEIRLGAGGYLREAPTDLIVGRFDHYTTRAGDPNCHTHCVLMNVAGSSDAKHRTLEPAKLFAWQKVVGSAYRAALGEGLSRELGLSLRMAGKGQFEVRGIPDAVIEAFSKRSAEIEAAIGGDRGAASGSQKEVAALATRGAKADLPTGAELERAGARN
;
A
#
# COMPACT_ATOMS: atom_id res chain seq x y z
N MET A 1 -6.72 19.74 -17.44
CA MET A 1 -5.81 20.78 -16.90
C MET A 1 -5.30 21.61 -18.08
N ARG A 2 -5.49 22.93 -18.10
CA ARG A 2 -4.97 23.79 -19.19
C ARG A 2 -3.54 24.23 -18.87
N GLY A 3 -2.63 24.20 -19.85
CA GLY A 3 -1.25 24.69 -19.69
C GLY A 3 -0.32 23.74 -18.91
N ALA A 4 -0.61 22.44 -18.88
CA ALA A 4 0.28 21.44 -18.30
C ALA A 4 1.52 21.28 -19.22
N GLY A 5 2.68 21.81 -18.79
CA GLY A 5 3.95 21.63 -19.49
C GLY A 5 4.51 20.20 -19.39
N GLU A 6 5.67 19.95 -20.00
CA GLU A 6 6.30 18.61 -20.07
C GLU A 6 6.57 17.95 -18.70
N GLY A 7 6.68 18.73 -17.62
CA GLY A 7 6.87 18.23 -16.26
C GLY A 7 5.60 17.78 -15.53
N HIS A 8 4.45 17.74 -16.20
CA HIS A 8 3.18 17.35 -15.58
C HIS A 8 3.16 15.86 -15.21
N ARG A 9 2.77 15.58 -13.96
CA ARG A 9 2.55 14.21 -13.46
C ARG A 9 1.06 13.89 -13.48
N ALA A 10 0.69 12.67 -13.87
CA ALA A 10 -0.70 12.21 -13.83
C ALA A 10 -1.25 12.09 -12.40
N GLY A 11 -0.39 11.79 -11.43
CA GLY A 11 -0.75 11.58 -10.04
C GLY A 11 0.40 10.97 -9.24
N TRP A 12 0.08 10.53 -8.03
CA TRP A 12 0.98 9.81 -7.13
C TRP A 12 0.29 8.56 -6.61
N ASP A 13 1.02 7.46 -6.63
CA ASP A 13 0.53 6.19 -6.12
C ASP A 13 0.93 6.04 -4.65
N VAL A 14 -0.07 5.87 -3.80
CA VAL A 14 0.08 5.51 -2.39
C VAL A 14 -0.33 4.04 -2.26
N THR A 15 0.65 3.15 -2.31
CA THR A 15 0.39 1.72 -2.15
C THR A 15 0.37 1.36 -0.67
N VAL A 16 -0.76 0.83 -0.20
CA VAL A 16 -0.89 0.24 1.14
C VAL A 16 -0.88 -1.28 1.02
N THR A 17 -0.05 -1.93 1.83
CA THR A 17 0.13 -3.39 1.80
C THR A 17 -0.19 -3.94 3.19
N ALA A 18 -1.06 -4.95 3.24
CA ALA A 18 -1.40 -5.64 4.48
C ALA A 18 -0.20 -6.44 5.02
N CYS A 19 -0.23 -6.83 6.29
CA CYS A 19 0.79 -7.71 6.85
C CYS A 19 0.80 -9.08 6.15
N LYS A 20 1.92 -9.80 6.24
CA LYS A 20 2.08 -11.05 5.47
C LYS A 20 1.07 -12.09 5.95
N THR A 21 0.84 -12.18 7.25
CA THR A 21 -0.17 -13.10 7.82
C THR A 21 -1.60 -12.80 7.36
N PHE A 22 -1.97 -11.53 7.19
CA PHE A 22 -3.26 -11.16 6.56
C PHE A 22 -3.37 -11.77 5.16
N SER A 23 -2.32 -11.62 4.35
CA SER A 23 -2.31 -12.14 2.98
C SER A 23 -2.36 -13.67 2.94
N ILE A 24 -1.69 -14.34 3.90
CA ILE A 24 -1.75 -15.80 4.07
C ILE A 24 -3.17 -16.24 4.46
N LEU A 25 -3.83 -15.55 5.40
CA LEU A 25 -5.22 -15.85 5.78
C LEU A 25 -6.17 -15.68 4.60
N TRP A 26 -6.00 -14.62 3.81
CA TRP A 26 -6.80 -14.41 2.60
C TRP A 26 -6.62 -15.53 1.58
N ALA A 27 -5.36 -15.90 1.28
CA ALA A 27 -5.07 -16.92 0.27
C ALA A 27 -5.63 -18.31 0.63
N ASN A 28 -5.58 -18.67 1.92
CA ASN A 28 -6.07 -19.96 2.43
C ASN A 28 -7.54 -19.93 2.87
N GLY A 29 -8.19 -18.76 2.85
CA GLY A 29 -9.58 -18.60 3.24
C GLY A 29 -10.55 -18.98 2.13
N GLY A 30 -11.75 -19.45 2.53
CA GLY A 30 -12.89 -19.59 1.62
C GLY A 30 -13.50 -18.23 1.25
N ALA A 31 -14.46 -18.24 0.32
CA ALA A 31 -15.08 -17.01 -0.22
C ALA A 31 -15.60 -16.05 0.88
N ASN A 32 -16.25 -16.58 1.92
CA ASN A 32 -16.77 -15.75 3.02
C ASN A 32 -15.63 -15.06 3.80
N GLN A 33 -14.57 -15.81 4.15
CA GLN A 33 -13.45 -15.25 4.88
C GLN A 33 -12.69 -14.20 4.04
N ARG A 34 -12.50 -14.47 2.73
CA ARG A 34 -11.89 -13.50 1.81
C ARG A 34 -12.69 -12.21 1.74
N ALA A 35 -14.02 -12.30 1.57
CA ALA A 35 -14.89 -11.14 1.54
C ALA A 35 -14.82 -10.30 2.84
N GLN A 36 -14.78 -10.96 4.01
CA GLN A 36 -14.63 -10.25 5.29
C GLN A 36 -13.27 -9.55 5.40
N LEU A 37 -12.19 -10.23 5.03
CA LEU A 37 -10.84 -9.65 5.05
C LEU A 37 -10.73 -8.47 4.06
N GLU A 38 -11.29 -8.61 2.86
CA GLU A 38 -11.34 -7.56 1.84
C GLU A 38 -12.11 -6.32 2.32
N ALA A 39 -13.25 -6.52 2.99
CA ALA A 39 -14.02 -5.43 3.58
C ALA A 39 -13.21 -4.67 4.65
N ILE A 40 -12.57 -5.41 5.57
CA ILE A 40 -11.72 -4.84 6.63
C ILE A 40 -10.54 -4.06 6.02
N HIS A 41 -9.90 -4.62 4.98
CA HIS A 41 -8.79 -3.97 4.28
C HIS A 41 -9.25 -2.70 3.56
N SER A 42 -10.36 -2.76 2.82
CA SER A 42 -10.93 -1.61 2.11
C SER A 42 -11.31 -0.47 3.06
N GLU A 43 -11.88 -0.80 4.22
CA GLU A 43 -12.19 0.18 5.25
C GLU A 43 -10.92 0.79 5.85
N ALA A 44 -9.89 0.00 6.14
CA ALA A 44 -8.60 0.50 6.59
C ALA A 44 -7.93 1.43 5.56
N VAL A 45 -8.07 1.13 4.26
CA VAL A 45 -7.62 2.03 3.18
C VAL A 45 -8.41 3.34 3.21
N THR A 46 -9.73 3.29 3.39
CA THR A 46 -10.57 4.48 3.51
C THR A 46 -10.12 5.37 4.67
N GLN A 47 -9.92 4.79 5.85
CA GLN A 47 -9.49 5.54 7.04
C GLN A 47 -8.09 6.14 6.87
N ALA A 48 -7.16 5.42 6.24
CA ALA A 48 -5.83 5.96 5.96
C ALA A 48 -5.87 7.18 5.00
N LEU A 49 -6.73 7.14 3.99
CA LEU A 49 -6.92 8.26 3.06
C LEU A 49 -7.66 9.43 3.72
N ALA A 50 -8.63 9.16 4.60
CA ALA A 50 -9.28 10.18 5.41
C ALA A 50 -8.27 10.87 6.34
N PHE A 51 -7.45 10.09 7.05
CA PHE A 51 -6.37 10.60 7.88
C PHE A 51 -5.39 11.48 7.08
N LEU A 52 -4.96 11.04 5.90
CA LEU A 52 -4.10 11.83 5.01
C LEU A 52 -4.71 13.20 4.67
N ARG A 53 -6.02 13.25 4.39
CA ARG A 53 -6.76 14.48 4.10
C ARG A 53 -6.88 15.37 5.33
N ASP A 54 -7.35 14.80 6.43
CA ASP A 54 -7.72 15.53 7.66
C ASP A 54 -6.50 16.13 8.36
N GLU A 55 -5.35 15.45 8.27
CA GLU A 55 -4.06 15.95 8.78
C GLU A 55 -3.33 16.84 7.76
N HIS A 56 -3.96 17.17 6.63
CA HIS A 56 -3.41 18.03 5.59
C HIS A 56 -2.02 17.61 5.11
N LEU A 57 -1.82 16.29 4.95
CA LEU A 57 -0.55 15.70 4.54
C LEU A 57 -0.34 15.78 3.02
N VAL A 58 -1.30 16.33 2.29
CA VAL A 58 -1.15 16.70 0.88
C VAL A 58 -1.70 18.12 0.72
N GLU A 59 -1.07 18.90 -0.15
CA GLU A 59 -1.43 20.29 -0.39
C GLU A 59 -1.77 20.50 -1.87
N ILE A 60 -2.21 21.69 -2.22
CA ILE A 60 -2.35 22.16 -3.60
C ILE A 60 -1.51 23.41 -3.84
N ARG A 61 -1.17 23.65 -5.11
CA ARG A 61 -0.36 24.81 -5.54
C ARG A 61 -1.25 25.94 -6.05
N LEU A 62 -1.02 27.16 -5.58
CA LEU A 62 -1.79 28.36 -5.93
C LEU A 62 -0.91 29.58 -6.24
N GLY A 63 -1.55 30.62 -6.77
CA GLY A 63 -0.92 31.89 -7.14
C GLY A 63 -0.10 31.80 -8.42
N ALA A 64 0.35 32.96 -8.91
CA ALA A 64 1.29 33.02 -10.04
C ALA A 64 2.59 32.28 -9.67
N GLY A 65 3.02 31.37 -10.53
CA GLY A 65 4.18 30.51 -10.27
C GLY A 65 3.95 29.36 -9.29
N GLY A 66 2.76 29.25 -8.66
CA GLY A 66 2.42 28.11 -7.82
C GLY A 66 3.26 28.04 -6.54
N TYR A 67 3.56 29.16 -5.88
CA TYR A 67 4.35 29.23 -4.64
C TYR A 67 3.49 29.11 -3.37
N LEU A 68 2.21 29.46 -3.44
CA LEU A 68 1.30 29.33 -2.31
C LEU A 68 0.85 27.88 -2.14
N ARG A 69 0.62 27.48 -0.89
CA ARG A 69 0.16 26.15 -0.50
C ARG A 69 -1.09 26.29 0.36
N GLU A 70 -2.09 25.47 0.10
CA GLU A 70 -3.23 25.29 0.99
C GLU A 70 -3.62 23.81 1.05
N ALA A 71 -4.37 23.44 2.08
CA ALA A 71 -5.00 22.13 2.14
C ALA A 71 -6.11 22.02 1.07
N PRO A 72 -6.19 20.91 0.33
CA PRO A 72 -7.25 20.74 -0.65
C PRO A 72 -8.61 20.51 0.03
N THR A 73 -9.68 20.94 -0.62
CA THR A 73 -11.06 20.72 -0.14
C THR A 73 -11.54 19.30 -0.42
N ASP A 74 -10.97 18.64 -1.43
CA ASP A 74 -11.26 17.25 -1.81
C ASP A 74 -10.02 16.58 -2.40
N LEU A 75 -10.07 15.25 -2.53
CA LEU A 75 -9.08 14.45 -3.22
C LEU A 75 -9.78 13.46 -4.14
N ILE A 76 -9.30 13.33 -5.37
CA ILE A 76 -9.75 12.30 -6.30
C ILE A 76 -8.74 11.15 -6.26
N VAL A 77 -9.21 9.98 -5.82
CA VAL A 77 -8.35 8.80 -5.63
C VAL A 77 -8.93 7.58 -6.34
N GLY A 78 -8.18 7.02 -7.28
CA GLY A 78 -8.48 5.70 -7.86
C GLY A 78 -7.89 4.61 -6.97
N ARG A 79 -8.68 3.57 -6.65
CA ARG A 79 -8.24 2.43 -5.83
C ARG A 79 -8.22 1.15 -6.66
N PHE A 80 -7.12 0.42 -6.61
CA PHE A 80 -6.94 -0.83 -7.34
C PHE A 80 -6.38 -1.90 -6.40
N ASP A 81 -7.21 -2.89 -6.10
CA ASP A 81 -6.89 -3.98 -5.19
C ASP A 81 -6.17 -5.11 -5.93
N HIS A 82 -5.08 -5.59 -5.34
CA HIS A 82 -4.28 -6.70 -5.82
C HIS A 82 -3.99 -7.66 -4.67
N TYR A 83 -3.85 -8.95 -4.97
CA TYR A 83 -3.79 -9.99 -3.93
C TYR A 83 -2.51 -10.83 -3.94
N THR A 84 -1.68 -10.70 -4.96
CA THR A 84 -0.45 -11.49 -5.10
C THR A 84 0.72 -10.64 -5.54
N THR A 85 1.92 -11.12 -5.19
CA THR A 85 3.17 -10.60 -5.78
C THR A 85 3.37 -11.18 -7.17
N ARG A 86 4.35 -10.62 -7.90
CA ARG A 86 4.80 -11.19 -9.17
C ARG A 86 5.41 -12.59 -9.05
N ALA A 87 5.89 -12.97 -7.86
CA ALA A 87 6.40 -14.31 -7.58
C ALA A 87 5.28 -15.30 -7.20
N GLY A 88 4.02 -14.87 -7.26
CA GLY A 88 2.84 -15.66 -6.89
C GLY A 88 2.56 -15.73 -5.39
N ASP A 89 3.44 -15.17 -4.54
CA ASP A 89 3.19 -15.14 -3.10
C ASP A 89 1.96 -14.27 -2.76
N PRO A 90 1.13 -14.66 -1.77
CA PRO A 90 0.05 -13.81 -1.26
C PRO A 90 0.56 -12.46 -0.79
N ASN A 91 -0.07 -11.40 -1.26
CA ASN A 91 0.27 -10.02 -0.94
C ASN A 91 -0.92 -9.11 -1.24
N CYS A 92 -1.82 -8.97 -0.26
CA CYS A 92 -2.97 -8.07 -0.36
C CYS A 92 -2.50 -6.62 -0.25
N HIS A 93 -2.71 -5.84 -1.31
CA HIS A 93 -2.33 -4.43 -1.37
C HIS A 93 -3.29 -3.64 -2.26
N THR A 94 -3.43 -2.36 -1.97
CA THR A 94 -4.21 -1.43 -2.78
C THR A 94 -3.33 -0.31 -3.27
N HIS A 95 -3.33 -0.09 -4.58
CA HIS A 95 -2.79 1.13 -5.18
C HIS A 95 -3.83 2.24 -5.05
N CYS A 96 -3.50 3.27 -4.28
CA CYS A 96 -4.33 4.47 -4.14
C CYS A 96 -3.70 5.58 -4.99
N VAL A 97 -4.15 5.71 -6.22
CA VAL A 97 -3.65 6.72 -7.17
C VAL A 97 -4.34 8.05 -6.88
N LEU A 98 -3.65 8.94 -6.19
CA LEU A 98 -4.05 10.33 -6.01
C LEU A 98 -3.85 11.05 -7.34
N MET A 99 -4.97 11.42 -7.98
CA MET A 99 -4.94 12.15 -9.24
C MET A 99 -4.31 13.53 -9.01
N ASN A 100 -3.52 14.04 -9.96
CA ASN A 100 -2.89 15.36 -9.84
C ASN A 100 -3.86 16.53 -10.10
N VAL A 101 -4.96 16.51 -9.36
CA VAL A 101 -6.05 17.45 -9.44
C VAL A 101 -6.86 17.35 -8.14
N ALA A 102 -7.07 18.48 -7.48
CA ALA A 102 -7.84 18.56 -6.25
C ALA A 102 -8.53 19.91 -6.11
N GLY A 103 -9.66 19.94 -5.41
CA GLY A 103 -10.42 21.14 -5.12
C GLY A 103 -9.66 22.12 -4.23
N SER A 104 -9.93 23.41 -4.46
CA SER A 104 -9.37 24.55 -3.75
C SER A 104 -10.47 25.37 -3.10
N SER A 105 -10.10 26.16 -2.10
CA SER A 105 -10.99 27.11 -1.43
C SER A 105 -11.67 28.11 -2.39
N ASP A 106 -11.06 28.37 -3.56
CA ASP A 106 -11.62 29.22 -4.62
C ASP A 106 -12.53 28.49 -5.62
N ALA A 107 -13.00 27.28 -5.27
CA ALA A 107 -13.85 26.40 -6.07
C ALA A 107 -13.26 25.99 -7.44
N LYS A 108 -11.94 26.13 -7.61
CA LYS A 108 -11.21 25.63 -8.79
C LYS A 108 -10.46 24.36 -8.44
N HIS A 109 -10.07 23.63 -9.47
CA HIS A 109 -9.18 22.49 -9.33
C HIS A 109 -7.74 22.92 -9.57
N ARG A 110 -6.84 22.47 -8.68
CA ARG A 110 -5.44 22.84 -8.62
C ARG A 110 -4.55 21.61 -8.67
N THR A 111 -3.27 21.82 -8.99
CA THR A 111 -2.22 20.81 -8.95
C THR A 111 -1.94 20.43 -7.51
N LEU A 112 -1.79 19.14 -7.22
CA LEU A 112 -1.35 18.69 -5.90
C LEU A 112 0.14 19.02 -5.67
N GLU A 113 0.47 19.22 -4.42
CA GLU A 113 1.82 19.25 -3.86
C GLU A 113 1.99 18.05 -2.90
N PRO A 114 2.77 17.03 -3.28
CA PRO A 114 2.93 15.81 -2.48
C PRO A 114 4.07 15.89 -1.45
N ALA A 115 4.76 17.03 -1.31
CA ALA A 115 5.98 17.12 -0.48
C ALA A 115 5.74 16.65 0.97
N LYS A 116 4.63 17.08 1.58
CA LYS A 116 4.23 16.60 2.92
C LYS A 116 3.92 15.11 2.94
N LEU A 117 3.27 14.58 1.91
CA LEU A 117 2.91 13.18 1.81
C LEU A 117 4.16 12.30 1.83
N PHE A 118 5.20 12.68 1.08
CA PHE A 118 6.48 11.96 1.10
C PHE A 118 7.19 12.06 2.45
N ALA A 119 7.17 13.23 3.09
CA ALA A 119 7.77 13.42 4.41
C ALA A 119 7.07 12.57 5.49
N TRP A 120 5.75 12.42 5.38
CA TRP A 120 4.90 11.78 6.38
C TRP A 120 4.35 10.40 5.97
N GLN A 121 4.85 9.81 4.89
CA GLN A 121 4.35 8.53 4.35
C GLN A 121 4.32 7.39 5.40
N LYS A 122 5.28 7.40 6.33
CA LYS A 122 5.34 6.40 7.41
C LYS A 122 4.17 6.54 8.39
N VAL A 123 3.72 7.77 8.64
CA VAL A 123 2.58 8.06 9.52
C VAL A 123 1.27 7.65 8.86
N VAL A 124 1.09 7.96 7.57
CA VAL A 124 -0.05 7.45 6.78
C VAL A 124 -0.08 5.92 6.80
N GLY A 125 1.06 5.26 6.62
CA GLY A 125 1.16 3.81 6.72
C GLY A 125 0.83 3.27 8.13
N SER A 126 1.13 4.03 9.19
CA SER A 126 0.75 3.66 10.56
C SER A 126 -0.74 3.82 10.82
N ALA A 127 -1.38 4.85 10.26
CA ALA A 127 -2.84 5.01 10.32
C ALA A 127 -3.56 3.83 9.65
N TYR A 128 -3.09 3.42 8.46
CA TYR A 128 -3.58 2.21 7.79
C TYR A 128 -3.44 0.95 8.66
N ARG A 129 -2.25 0.73 9.24
CA ARG A 129 -2.01 -0.45 10.09
C ARG A 129 -2.87 -0.42 11.36
N ALA A 130 -3.05 0.73 11.98
CA ALA A 130 -3.91 0.85 13.15
C ALA A 130 -5.36 0.47 12.80
N ALA A 131 -5.91 1.04 11.73
CA ALA A 131 -7.26 0.73 11.26
C ALA A 131 -7.43 -0.75 10.87
N LEU A 132 -6.45 -1.32 10.15
CA LEU A 132 -6.46 -2.74 9.78
C LEU A 132 -6.44 -3.64 11.02
N GLY A 133 -5.56 -3.36 11.98
CA GLY A 133 -5.44 -4.14 13.21
C GLY A 133 -6.70 -4.07 14.08
N GLU A 134 -7.33 -2.90 14.17
CA GLU A 134 -8.61 -2.73 14.85
C GLU A 134 -9.71 -3.55 14.16
N GLY A 135 -9.86 -3.43 12.84
CA GLY A 135 -10.86 -4.16 12.07
C GLY A 135 -10.72 -5.67 12.22
N LEU A 136 -9.49 -6.20 12.11
CA LEU A 136 -9.22 -7.64 12.32
C LEU A 136 -9.59 -8.11 13.73
N SER A 137 -9.30 -7.31 14.75
CA SER A 137 -9.59 -7.67 16.14
C SER A 137 -11.09 -7.58 16.43
N ARG A 138 -11.75 -6.52 15.96
CA ARG A 138 -13.16 -6.21 16.25
C ARG A 138 -14.11 -7.10 15.48
N GLU A 139 -13.85 -7.35 14.20
CA GLU A 139 -14.79 -8.02 13.30
C GLU A 139 -14.56 -9.52 13.20
N LEU A 140 -13.30 -9.98 13.38
CA LEU A 140 -12.93 -11.38 13.28
C LEU A 140 -12.39 -11.98 14.59
N GLY A 141 -12.27 -11.19 15.66
CA GLY A 141 -11.75 -11.65 16.95
C GLY A 141 -10.28 -12.09 16.91
N LEU A 142 -9.53 -11.66 15.89
CA LEU A 142 -8.15 -12.09 15.69
C LEU A 142 -7.22 -11.41 16.70
N SER A 143 -6.38 -12.20 17.36
CA SER A 143 -5.31 -11.67 18.21
C SER A 143 -4.10 -11.29 17.37
N LEU A 144 -3.48 -10.15 17.66
CA LEU A 144 -2.30 -9.65 16.95
C LEU A 144 -1.03 -9.77 17.80
N ARG A 145 0.12 -9.88 17.15
CA ARG A 145 1.45 -9.77 17.78
C ARG A 145 2.28 -8.72 17.06
N MET A 146 3.07 -7.96 17.81
CA MET A 146 3.96 -6.96 17.21
C MET A 146 5.09 -7.63 16.42
N ALA A 147 5.41 -7.07 15.27
CA ALA A 147 6.48 -7.53 14.37
C ALA A 147 7.61 -6.50 14.23
N GLY A 148 7.69 -5.56 15.19
CA GLY A 148 8.69 -4.49 15.20
C GLY A 148 8.37 -3.35 14.23
N LYS A 149 9.05 -2.20 14.40
CA LYS A 149 8.93 -1.01 13.50
C LYS A 149 7.47 -0.57 13.23
N GLY A 150 6.58 -0.71 14.22
CA GLY A 150 5.15 -0.39 14.09
C GLY A 150 4.36 -1.33 13.18
N GLN A 151 4.89 -2.53 12.91
CA GLN A 151 4.21 -3.61 12.19
C GLN A 151 3.61 -4.62 13.17
N PHE A 152 2.64 -5.39 12.70
CA PHE A 152 2.06 -6.51 13.43
C PHE A 152 1.81 -7.69 12.48
N GLU A 153 1.65 -8.87 13.06
CA GLU A 153 1.20 -10.07 12.40
C GLU A 153 0.06 -10.71 13.22
N VAL A 154 -0.82 -11.46 12.56
CA VAL A 154 -1.86 -12.24 13.25
C VAL A 154 -1.19 -13.37 14.05
N ARG A 155 -1.58 -13.49 15.32
CA ARG A 155 -1.08 -14.54 16.22
C ARG A 155 -1.60 -15.91 15.76
N GLY A 156 -0.76 -16.94 15.88
CA GLY A 156 -1.11 -18.31 15.51
C GLY A 156 -0.54 -18.76 14.16
N ILE A 157 -0.03 -17.83 13.34
CA ILE A 157 0.72 -18.18 12.12
C ILE A 157 2.23 -18.19 12.45
N PRO A 158 2.91 -19.35 12.33
CA PRO A 158 4.35 -19.49 12.61
C PRO A 158 5.22 -18.67 11.66
N ASP A 159 6.37 -18.21 12.14
CA ASP A 159 7.34 -17.44 11.34
C ASP A 159 7.83 -18.23 10.11
N ALA A 160 7.99 -19.54 10.22
CA ALA A 160 8.35 -20.41 9.10
C ALA A 160 7.35 -20.34 7.92
N VAL A 161 6.05 -20.13 8.21
CA VAL A 161 5.03 -19.94 7.16
C VAL A 161 5.17 -18.56 6.52
N ILE A 162 5.44 -17.53 7.33
CA ILE A 162 5.69 -16.16 6.83
C ILE A 162 6.89 -16.17 5.89
N GLU A 163 7.99 -16.83 6.28
CA GLU A 163 9.21 -16.96 5.48
C GLU A 163 8.96 -17.69 4.16
N ALA A 164 8.21 -18.80 4.18
CA ALA A 164 7.87 -19.58 2.98
C ALA A 164 7.09 -18.77 1.92
N PHE A 165 6.28 -17.79 2.35
CA PHE A 165 5.50 -16.89 1.48
C PHE A 165 6.14 -15.49 1.32
N SER A 166 7.43 -15.34 1.65
CA SER A 166 8.17 -14.09 1.55
C SER A 166 9.35 -14.16 0.57
N LYS A 167 9.24 -14.98 -0.49
CA LYS A 167 10.32 -15.23 -1.46
C LYS A 167 10.81 -13.95 -2.12
N ARG A 168 9.88 -13.08 -2.52
CA ARG A 168 10.20 -11.77 -3.11
C ARG A 168 11.03 -10.90 -2.16
N SER A 169 10.74 -10.94 -0.87
CA SER A 169 11.51 -10.17 0.13
C SER A 169 12.93 -10.71 0.28
N ALA A 170 13.08 -12.03 0.30
CA ALA A 170 14.38 -12.69 0.40
C ALA A 170 15.26 -12.41 -0.84
N GLU A 171 14.69 -12.42 -2.05
CA GLU A 171 15.39 -12.04 -3.28
C GLU A 171 15.94 -10.61 -3.24
N ILE A 172 15.11 -9.66 -2.78
CA ILE A 172 15.50 -8.25 -2.66
C ILE A 172 16.59 -8.09 -1.60
N GLU A 173 16.45 -8.77 -0.45
CA GLU A 173 17.45 -8.77 0.61
C GLU A 173 18.79 -9.32 0.14
N ALA A 174 18.79 -10.46 -0.56
CA ALA A 174 19.99 -11.03 -1.15
C ALA A 174 20.65 -10.06 -2.13
N ALA A 175 19.87 -9.39 -2.97
CA ALA A 175 20.37 -8.43 -3.95
C ALA A 175 20.97 -7.14 -3.34
N ILE A 176 20.62 -6.79 -2.11
CA ILE A 176 21.21 -5.64 -1.38
C ILE A 176 22.26 -6.06 -0.35
N GLY A 177 22.74 -7.31 -0.39
CA GLY A 177 23.80 -7.80 0.49
C GLY A 177 23.35 -8.24 1.88
N GLY A 178 22.06 -8.50 2.08
CA GLY A 178 21.50 -9.08 3.31
C GLY A 178 21.14 -8.10 4.42
N ASP A 179 21.48 -6.80 4.30
CA ASP A 179 21.12 -5.79 5.30
C ASP A 179 20.12 -4.76 4.74
N ARG A 180 18.83 -4.98 5.03
CA ARG A 180 17.75 -4.03 4.70
C ARG A 180 17.87 -2.70 5.46
N GLY A 181 18.56 -2.64 6.59
CA GLY A 181 18.77 -1.41 7.36
C GLY A 181 19.81 -0.49 6.71
N ALA A 182 20.85 -1.07 6.14
CA ALA A 182 21.95 -0.34 5.49
C ALA A 182 21.60 0.22 4.10
N ALA A 183 20.62 -0.37 3.39
CA ALA A 183 20.25 0.07 2.05
C ALA A 183 19.26 1.25 2.04
N SER A 184 19.54 2.25 1.19
CA SER A 184 18.67 3.39 0.91
C SER A 184 17.38 2.96 0.21
N GLY A 185 16.37 3.85 0.19
CA GLY A 185 15.12 3.60 -0.54
C GLY A 185 15.34 3.35 -2.04
N SER A 186 16.24 4.11 -2.66
CA SER A 186 16.58 3.96 -4.08
C SER A 186 17.33 2.66 -4.36
N GLN A 187 18.23 2.23 -3.47
CA GLN A 187 18.93 0.94 -3.61
C GLN A 187 17.95 -0.23 -3.54
N LYS A 188 16.97 -0.17 -2.63
CA LYS A 188 15.91 -1.17 -2.53
C LYS A 188 15.02 -1.19 -3.78
N GLU A 189 14.70 -0.03 -4.34
CA GLU A 189 13.92 0.09 -5.57
C GLU A 189 14.68 -0.52 -6.77
N VAL A 190 15.96 -0.18 -6.93
CA VAL A 190 16.82 -0.76 -7.97
C VAL A 190 16.92 -2.27 -7.82
N ALA A 191 17.17 -2.78 -6.62
CA ALA A 191 17.20 -4.21 -6.35
C ALA A 191 15.84 -4.87 -6.65
N ALA A 192 14.73 -4.22 -6.29
CA ALA A 192 13.38 -4.69 -6.57
C ALA A 192 13.03 -4.68 -8.07
N LEU A 193 13.66 -3.81 -8.87
CA LEU A 193 13.52 -3.80 -10.32
C LEU A 193 14.42 -4.84 -10.99
N ALA A 194 15.66 -4.99 -10.52
CA ALA A 194 16.65 -5.91 -11.09
C ALA A 194 16.30 -7.39 -10.85
N THR A 195 15.67 -7.69 -9.71
CA THR A 195 15.27 -9.06 -9.35
C THR A 195 13.84 -9.41 -9.78
N ARG A 196 13.19 -8.59 -10.62
CA ARG A 196 11.84 -8.88 -11.13
C ARG A 196 11.90 -9.96 -12.23
N GLY A 197 11.11 -11.03 -12.07
CA GLY A 197 10.78 -11.95 -13.15
C GLY A 197 9.95 -11.29 -14.28
N ALA A 198 9.89 -11.92 -15.45
CA ALA A 198 9.20 -11.36 -16.61
C ALA A 198 7.67 -11.33 -16.40
N LYS A 199 7.00 -10.35 -17.03
CA LYS A 199 5.53 -10.18 -16.92
C LYS A 199 4.75 -11.36 -17.53
N ALA A 200 5.41 -12.18 -18.36
CA ALA A 200 4.85 -13.36 -19.01
C ALA A 200 4.80 -14.60 -18.08
N ASP A 201 5.54 -14.59 -16.97
CA ASP A 201 5.65 -15.73 -16.06
C ASP A 201 4.63 -15.67 -14.90
N LEU A 202 3.63 -14.79 -15.02
CA LEU A 202 2.65 -14.55 -13.95
C LEU A 202 1.61 -15.69 -13.92
N PRO A 203 1.45 -16.39 -12.78
CA PRO A 203 0.33 -17.31 -12.62
C PRO A 203 -0.99 -16.53 -12.63
N THR A 204 -1.96 -17.04 -13.37
CA THR A 204 -3.33 -16.54 -13.44
C THR A 204 -4.02 -16.63 -12.07
N GLY A 205 -5.08 -15.84 -11.87
CA GLY A 205 -5.86 -15.87 -10.61
C GLY A 205 -6.31 -17.29 -10.24
N ALA A 206 -6.75 -18.07 -11.23
CA ALA A 206 -7.16 -19.46 -11.04
C ALA A 206 -5.99 -20.43 -10.72
N GLU A 207 -4.75 -20.10 -11.08
CA GLU A 207 -3.56 -20.89 -10.71
C GLU A 207 -3.13 -20.59 -9.27
N LEU A 208 -3.25 -19.33 -8.85
CA LEU A 208 -2.98 -18.89 -7.49
C LEU A 208 -3.99 -19.51 -6.50
N GLU A 209 -5.27 -19.55 -6.86
CA GLU A 209 -6.32 -20.21 -6.07
C GLU A 209 -6.08 -21.72 -5.93
N ARG A 210 -5.64 -22.39 -7.00
CA ARG A 210 -5.29 -23.82 -6.97
C ARG A 210 -4.00 -24.12 -6.21
N ALA A 211 -3.06 -23.19 -6.12
CA ALA A 211 -1.84 -23.36 -5.33
C ALA A 211 -2.12 -23.22 -3.83
N GLY A 212 -3.01 -22.31 -3.43
CA GLY A 212 -3.45 -22.16 -2.04
C GLY A 212 -4.25 -23.34 -1.51
N ALA A 213 -5.01 -24.04 -2.36
CA ALA A 213 -5.82 -25.20 -1.96
C ALA A 213 -5.05 -26.53 -1.85
N ARG A 214 -3.74 -26.55 -2.11
CA ARG A 214 -2.92 -27.79 -2.18
C ARG A 214 -1.89 -27.95 -1.06
N ASN A 215 -1.91 -27.07 -0.04
CA ASN A 215 -1.08 -27.19 1.16
C ASN A 215 -1.94 -27.30 2.41
#